data_AF-A0A519MIQ7-F1
#
_entry.id   AF-A0A519MIQ7-F1
#
_cell.length_a   1.000
_cell.length_b   1.000
_cell.length_c   1.000
_cell.angle_alpha   90.00
_cell.angle_beta   90.00
_cell.angle_gamma   90.00
#
_symmetry.space_group_name_H-M   'P 1'
#
loop_
_entity.id
_entity.type
_entity.pdbx_description
1 polymer ?
#
loop_
_entity_poly.entity_id
_entity_poly.type
_entity_poly.pdbx_seq_one_letter_code
_entity_poly.pdbx_strand_id
1 'polypeptide(L)'
;MKKPLSIGIALVALNLSASAWAQTAGQFMNNPAFTGQRPAQCISTLEMQQCAAHDLRDADAEMSKRYAELRASLNTAARKTLLTEQRAWLKSRDRDCVSKGRNGGTMASVAVASCWVEVTKSRSSALEKELGSKVNSAAPLPASAFIGRWRGGDGTVMKITRQGDSLLIDNQWGLDADMHGKFVGTITSDGLRFERNGVMETVRPGMGDSVNRSALRGKKDCLVVSRDEGYCRY
;
A
#
# COMPACT_ATOMS: atom_id res chain seq x y z
N MET A 1 -7.22 -51.15 59.44
CA MET A 1 -5.85 -50.77 59.83
C MET A 1 -5.19 -50.00 58.70
N LYS A 2 -4.73 -48.78 59.04
CA LYS A 2 -3.78 -47.83 58.43
C LYS A 2 -3.10 -48.17 57.08
N LYS A 3 -3.20 -47.22 56.13
CA LYS A 3 -2.43 -47.08 54.87
C LYS A 3 -0.93 -46.83 55.15
N PRO A 4 -0.06 -47.05 54.15
CA PRO A 4 1.06 -46.15 53.92
C PRO A 4 0.92 -45.38 52.60
N LEU A 5 1.36 -44.13 52.70
CA LEU A 5 1.30 -43.02 51.76
C LEU A 5 2.53 -43.09 50.84
N SER A 6 2.35 -43.28 49.52
CA SER A 6 3.46 -43.15 48.56
C SER A 6 3.63 -41.68 48.16
N ILE A 7 4.77 -41.11 48.54
CA ILE A 7 5.25 -39.79 48.16
C ILE A 7 5.75 -39.88 46.71
N GLY A 8 4.96 -39.38 45.76
CA GLY A 8 5.41 -39.16 44.39
C GLY A 8 6.23 -37.88 44.32
N ILE A 9 7.54 -38.01 44.11
CA ILE A 9 8.43 -36.88 43.81
C ILE A 9 8.06 -36.37 42.41
N ALA A 10 7.37 -35.24 42.35
CA ALA A 10 7.20 -34.51 41.10
C ALA A 10 8.55 -33.89 40.71
N LEU A 11 9.23 -34.49 39.74
CA LEU A 11 10.30 -33.85 38.99
C LEU A 11 9.70 -32.66 38.24
N VAL A 12 9.73 -31.48 38.86
CA VAL A 12 9.55 -30.22 38.16
C VAL A 12 10.76 -30.06 37.25
N ALA A 13 10.62 -30.41 35.98
CA ALA A 13 11.56 -29.99 34.96
C ALA A 13 11.55 -28.45 34.99
N LEU A 14 12.61 -27.86 35.55
CA LEU A 14 12.92 -26.46 35.35
C LEU A 14 13.06 -26.26 33.84
N ASN A 15 12.01 -25.71 33.22
CA ASN A 15 12.10 -25.06 31.93
C ASN A 15 13.09 -23.91 32.11
N LEU A 16 14.37 -24.19 31.87
CA LEU A 16 15.38 -23.17 31.63
C LEU A 16 14.88 -22.35 30.46
N SER A 17 14.38 -21.17 30.79
CA SER A 17 13.99 -20.10 29.90
C SER A 17 15.14 -19.82 28.94
N ALA A 18 15.06 -20.39 27.74
CA ALA A 18 15.86 -19.95 26.62
C ALA A 18 15.60 -18.45 26.48
N SER A 19 16.65 -17.67 26.66
CA SER A 19 16.68 -16.24 26.39
C SER A 19 15.94 -15.98 25.07
N ALA A 20 14.92 -15.13 25.13
CA ALA A 20 14.07 -14.81 23.99
C ALA A 20 14.87 -14.04 22.94
N TRP A 21 15.59 -14.75 22.07
CA TRP A 21 16.01 -14.20 20.79
C TRP A 21 14.73 -13.78 20.08
N ALA A 22 14.64 -12.51 19.67
CA ALA A 22 13.49 -12.04 18.90
C ALA A 22 13.28 -12.99 17.70
N GLN A 23 12.14 -13.68 17.68
CA GLN A 23 11.84 -14.70 16.68
C GLN A 23 11.28 -14.07 15.41
N THR A 24 10.91 -12.80 15.48
CA THR A 24 10.30 -12.02 14.40
C THR A 24 10.80 -10.57 14.43
N ALA A 25 10.78 -9.92 13.27
CA ALA A 25 11.03 -8.48 13.15
C ALA A 25 10.12 -7.65 14.06
N GLY A 26 8.84 -8.05 14.19
CA GLY A 26 7.87 -7.34 15.03
C GLY A 26 8.25 -7.34 16.50
N GLN A 27 8.72 -8.45 17.04
CA GLN A 27 9.21 -8.51 18.42
C GLN A 27 10.47 -7.67 18.62
N PHE A 28 11.36 -7.63 17.63
CA PHE A 28 12.57 -6.83 17.69
C PHE A 28 12.27 -5.32 17.70
N MET A 29 11.42 -4.84 16.78
CA MET A 29 11.04 -3.42 16.72
C MET A 29 10.33 -2.93 17.98
N ASN A 30 9.56 -3.80 18.63
CA ASN A 30 8.77 -3.47 19.83
C ASN A 30 9.50 -3.82 21.13
N ASN A 31 10.76 -4.24 21.08
CA ASN A 31 11.53 -4.49 22.29
C ASN A 31 11.76 -3.17 23.03
N PRO A 32 11.38 -3.04 24.31
CA PRO A 32 11.55 -1.80 25.09
C PRO A 32 12.99 -1.25 25.11
N ALA A 33 14.00 -2.11 24.94
CA ALA A 33 15.40 -1.68 24.85
C ALA A 33 15.72 -0.88 23.57
N PHE A 34 14.87 -0.97 22.54
CA PHE A 34 15.07 -0.41 21.20
C PHE A 34 13.94 0.54 20.74
N THR A 35 12.96 0.82 21.59
CA THR A 35 11.84 1.74 21.29
C THR A 35 12.19 3.22 21.48
N GLY A 36 13.37 3.52 22.02
CA GLY A 36 13.86 4.89 22.19
C GLY A 36 14.13 5.63 20.88
N GLN A 37 14.60 6.87 21.01
CA GLN A 37 15.11 7.66 19.88
C GLN A 37 16.28 6.93 19.22
N ARG A 38 16.43 7.12 17.91
CA ARG A 38 17.59 6.60 17.19
C ARG A 38 18.87 7.20 17.79
N PRO A 39 19.88 6.40 18.13
CA PRO A 39 21.19 6.91 18.50
C PRO A 39 21.78 7.81 17.40
N ALA A 40 22.54 8.83 17.80
CA ALA A 40 23.24 9.71 16.85
C ALA A 40 24.34 8.99 16.06
N GLN A 41 24.90 7.92 16.64
CA GLN A 41 25.91 7.07 16.04
C GLN A 41 25.54 5.59 16.27
N CYS A 42 25.95 4.71 15.36
CA CYS A 42 25.63 3.28 15.41
C CYS A 42 26.91 2.45 15.50
N ILE A 43 27.74 2.70 16.52
CA ILE A 43 29.12 2.16 16.60
C ILE A 43 29.20 0.94 17.51
N SER A 44 28.63 1.01 18.70
CA SER A 44 28.57 -0.15 19.59
C SER A 44 27.53 -1.17 19.09
N THR A 45 27.70 -2.44 19.45
CA THR A 45 26.71 -3.48 19.09
C THR A 45 25.30 -3.13 19.54
N LEU A 46 25.15 -2.54 20.73
CA LEU A 46 23.85 -2.10 21.24
C LEU A 46 23.26 -0.96 20.39
N GLU A 47 24.06 0.06 20.07
CA GLU A 47 23.60 1.16 19.22
C GLU A 47 23.27 0.68 17.80
N MET A 48 24.04 -0.26 17.25
CA MET A 48 23.73 -0.89 15.96
C MET A 48 22.35 -1.55 15.99
N GLN A 49 22.02 -2.27 17.06
CA GLN A 49 20.69 -2.87 17.22
C GLN A 49 19.59 -1.81 17.36
N GLN A 50 19.83 -0.74 18.14
CA GLN A 50 18.88 0.36 18.29
C GLN A 50 18.63 1.10 16.96
N CYS A 51 19.69 1.39 16.22
CA CYS A 51 19.60 1.96 14.87
C CYS A 51 18.83 1.03 13.93
N ALA A 52 19.15 -0.26 13.92
CA ALA A 52 18.46 -1.23 13.08
C ALA A 52 16.97 -1.37 13.45
N ALA A 53 16.59 -1.27 14.73
CA ALA A 53 15.19 -1.29 15.14
C ALA A 53 14.44 -0.05 14.64
N HIS A 54 15.06 1.12 14.67
CA HIS A 54 14.50 2.33 14.07
C HIS A 54 14.37 2.19 12.55
N ASP A 55 15.45 1.79 11.87
CA ASP A 55 15.45 1.56 10.42
C ASP A 55 14.39 0.54 9.98
N LEU A 56 14.17 -0.48 10.80
CA LEU A 56 13.17 -1.51 10.52
C LEU A 56 11.75 -0.97 10.69
N ARG A 57 11.50 -0.10 11.68
CA ARG A 57 10.21 0.61 11.83
C ARG A 57 9.92 1.48 10.61
N ASP A 58 10.90 2.24 10.15
CA ASP A 58 10.76 3.08 8.96
C ASP A 58 10.50 2.23 7.70
N ALA A 59 11.27 1.14 7.53
CA ALA A 59 11.12 0.23 6.40
C ALA A 59 9.76 -0.51 6.41
N ASP A 60 9.29 -0.94 7.58
CA ASP A 60 8.00 -1.63 7.73
C ASP A 60 6.82 -0.69 7.47
N ALA A 61 6.92 0.58 7.91
CA ALA A 61 5.94 1.62 7.60
C ALA A 61 5.85 1.87 6.10
N GLU A 62 6.99 2.03 5.41
CA GLU A 62 7.01 2.24 3.96
C GLU A 62 6.51 1.00 3.20
N MET A 63 6.93 -0.21 3.59
CA MET A 63 6.42 -1.45 3.00
C MET A 63 4.90 -1.58 3.17
N SER A 64 4.37 -1.27 4.35
CA SER A 64 2.94 -1.30 4.65
C SER A 64 2.16 -0.29 3.82
N LYS A 65 2.72 0.90 3.60
CA LYS A 65 2.15 1.93 2.70
C LYS A 65 2.06 1.42 1.26
N ARG A 66 3.15 0.85 0.69
CA ARG A 66 3.13 0.29 -0.67
C ARG A 66 2.17 -0.87 -0.82
N TYR A 67 2.10 -1.73 0.19
CA TYR A 67 1.10 -2.81 0.23
C TYR A 67 -0.33 -2.25 0.20
N ALA A 68 -0.63 -1.18 0.95
CA ALA A 68 -1.94 -0.56 0.95
C ALA A 68 -2.30 0.08 -0.41
N GLU A 69 -1.35 0.78 -1.04
CA GLU A 69 -1.49 1.38 -2.37
C GLU A 69 -1.79 0.30 -3.43
N LEU A 70 -0.98 -0.76 -3.49
CA LEU A 70 -1.21 -1.89 -4.40
C LEU A 70 -2.55 -2.56 -4.11
N ARG A 71 -2.87 -2.84 -2.84
CA ARG A 71 -4.14 -3.48 -2.49
C ARG A 71 -5.34 -2.63 -2.91
N ALA A 72 -5.24 -1.30 -2.84
CA ALA A 72 -6.33 -0.40 -3.24
C ALA A 72 -6.65 -0.51 -4.74
N SER A 73 -5.64 -0.69 -5.60
CA SER A 73 -5.82 -0.80 -7.07
C SER A 73 -6.33 -2.16 -7.54
N LEU A 74 -6.34 -3.17 -6.67
CA LEU A 74 -6.72 -4.55 -7.02
C LEU A 74 -8.21 -4.85 -6.80
N ASN A 75 -8.75 -5.78 -7.61
CA ASN A 75 -10.05 -6.39 -7.38
C ASN A 75 -10.04 -7.38 -6.20
N THR A 76 -11.22 -7.84 -5.74
CA THR A 76 -11.35 -8.68 -4.54
C THR A 76 -10.54 -9.98 -4.59
N ALA A 77 -10.51 -10.67 -5.74
CA ALA A 77 -9.76 -11.91 -5.89
C ALA A 77 -8.25 -11.64 -5.78
N ALA A 78 -7.74 -10.65 -6.51
CA ALA A 78 -6.33 -10.26 -6.46
C ALA A 78 -5.90 -9.72 -5.09
N ARG A 79 -6.78 -9.01 -4.36
CA ARG A 79 -6.53 -8.62 -2.96
C ARG A 79 -6.32 -9.82 -2.03
N LYS A 80 -7.07 -10.91 -2.22
CA LYS A 80 -6.93 -12.13 -1.43
C LYS A 80 -5.61 -12.85 -1.74
N THR A 81 -5.22 -12.88 -3.02
CA THR A 81 -3.92 -13.39 -3.46
C THR A 81 -2.78 -12.61 -2.83
N LEU A 82 -2.79 -11.27 -2.97
CA LEU A 82 -1.76 -10.39 -2.41
C LEU A 82 -1.63 -10.54 -0.89
N LEU A 83 -2.75 -10.66 -0.16
CA LEU A 83 -2.71 -10.91 1.29
C LEU A 83 -2.02 -12.24 1.64
N THR A 84 -2.27 -13.28 0.85
CA THR A 84 -1.68 -14.61 1.06
C THR A 84 -0.18 -14.58 0.81
N GLU A 85 0.24 -13.95 -0.29
CA GLU A 85 1.65 -13.73 -0.64
C GLU A 85 2.37 -12.92 0.44
N GLN A 86 1.76 -11.82 0.90
CA GLN A 86 2.37 -10.96 1.91
C GLN A 86 2.56 -11.69 3.25
N ARG A 87 1.60 -12.52 3.67
CA ARG A 87 1.73 -13.35 4.88
C ARG A 87 2.81 -14.40 4.74
N ALA A 88 2.88 -15.07 3.58
CA ALA A 88 3.93 -16.04 3.30
C ALA A 88 5.33 -15.38 3.29
N TRP A 89 5.43 -14.17 2.73
CA TRP A 89 6.65 -13.38 2.75
C TRP A 89 7.10 -13.02 4.17
N LEU A 90 6.20 -12.53 5.03
CA LEU A 90 6.52 -12.21 6.44
C LEU A 90 7.11 -13.43 7.17
N LYS A 91 6.48 -14.60 6.99
CA LYS A 91 6.96 -15.86 7.58
C LYS A 91 8.34 -16.24 7.07
N SER A 92 8.58 -16.10 5.76
CA SER A 92 9.89 -16.39 5.17
C SER A 92 10.96 -15.41 5.63
N ARG A 93 10.68 -14.10 5.64
CA ARG A 93 11.58 -13.07 6.16
C ARG A 93 12.04 -13.41 7.56
N ASP A 94 11.11 -13.68 8.47
CA ASP A 94 11.45 -13.91 9.87
C ASP A 94 12.28 -15.19 10.03
N ARG A 95 11.88 -16.29 9.39
CA ARG A 95 12.64 -17.55 9.38
C ARG A 95 14.06 -17.37 8.81
N ASP A 96 14.17 -16.73 7.65
CA ASP A 96 15.42 -16.65 6.91
C ASP A 96 16.38 -15.66 7.56
N CYS A 97 15.89 -14.55 8.12
CA CYS A 97 16.74 -13.61 8.84
C CYS A 97 17.22 -14.15 10.19
N VAL A 98 16.38 -14.84 10.97
CA VAL A 98 16.83 -15.49 12.21
C VAL A 98 17.95 -16.50 11.93
N SER A 99 17.93 -17.15 10.76
CA SER A 99 19.00 -18.08 10.37
C SER A 99 20.39 -17.43 10.23
N LYS A 100 20.46 -16.11 9.99
CA LYS A 100 21.72 -15.35 9.89
C LYS A 100 22.49 -15.29 11.21
N GLY A 101 21.79 -15.40 12.34
CA GLY A 101 22.38 -15.37 13.67
C GLY A 101 22.87 -16.73 14.21
N ARG A 102 22.74 -17.82 13.44
CA ARG A 102 23.01 -19.20 13.92
C ARG A 102 24.43 -19.45 14.41
N ASN A 103 25.39 -18.67 13.93
CA ASN A 103 26.80 -18.82 14.32
C ASN A 103 27.11 -18.14 15.67
N GLY A 104 26.14 -17.45 16.29
CA GLY A 104 26.30 -16.82 17.60
C GLY A 104 27.25 -15.61 17.61
N GLY A 105 27.70 -15.23 18.80
CA GLY A 105 28.52 -14.04 19.04
C GLY A 105 27.70 -12.75 19.08
N THR A 106 28.35 -11.65 19.46
CA THR A 106 27.69 -10.34 19.63
C THR A 106 27.18 -9.77 18.31
N MET A 107 27.81 -10.10 17.18
CA MET A 107 27.38 -9.67 15.86
C MET A 107 26.20 -10.46 15.29
N ALA A 108 25.83 -11.62 15.86
CA ALA A 108 24.70 -12.40 15.35
C ALA A 108 23.39 -11.60 15.38
N SER A 109 23.15 -10.86 16.46
CA SER A 109 21.92 -10.08 16.61
C SER A 109 21.88 -8.87 15.67
N VAL A 110 23.04 -8.24 15.42
CA VAL A 110 23.17 -7.18 14.41
C VAL A 110 22.91 -7.74 13.01
N ALA A 111 23.48 -8.91 12.68
CA ALA A 111 23.27 -9.55 11.38
C ALA A 111 21.80 -9.91 11.12
N VAL A 112 21.08 -10.41 12.13
CA VAL A 112 19.64 -10.68 12.04
C VAL A 112 18.85 -9.38 11.84
N ALA A 113 19.18 -8.34 12.62
CA ALA A 113 18.50 -7.04 12.55
C ALA A 113 18.69 -6.36 11.19
N SER A 114 19.92 -6.30 10.68
CA SER A 114 20.23 -5.78 9.35
C SER A 114 19.51 -6.55 8.25
N CYS A 115 19.45 -7.88 8.35
CA CYS A 115 18.68 -8.70 7.40
C CYS A 115 17.19 -8.29 7.36
N TRP A 116 16.55 -8.10 8.52
CA TRP A 116 15.16 -7.66 8.55
C TRP A 116 14.96 -6.32 7.85
N VAL A 117 15.87 -5.36 8.07
CA VAL A 117 15.83 -4.04 7.41
C VAL A 117 15.94 -4.19 5.90
N GLU A 118 16.95 -4.90 5.42
CA GLU A 118 17.25 -5.06 4.00
C GLU A 118 16.13 -5.80 3.26
N VAL A 119 15.66 -6.91 3.81
CA VAL A 119 14.59 -7.72 3.19
C VAL A 119 13.27 -6.94 3.19
N THR A 120 13.00 -6.14 4.22
CA THR A 120 11.78 -5.31 4.26
C THR A 120 11.84 -4.16 3.25
N LYS A 121 13.00 -3.50 3.10
CA LYS A 121 13.23 -2.49 2.04
C LYS A 121 13.05 -3.10 0.65
N SER A 122 13.62 -4.27 0.41
CA SER A 122 13.48 -5.00 -0.85
C SER A 122 12.01 -5.33 -1.17
N ARG A 123 11.22 -5.74 -0.17
CA ARG A 123 9.79 -5.99 -0.36
C ARG A 123 9.02 -4.72 -0.71
N SER A 124 9.36 -3.58 -0.10
CA SER A 124 8.76 -2.30 -0.47
C SER A 124 8.97 -1.99 -1.96
N SER A 125 10.21 -2.10 -2.45
CA SER A 125 10.53 -1.90 -3.87
C SER A 125 9.83 -2.90 -4.79
N ALA A 126 9.68 -4.16 -4.36
CA ALA A 126 8.93 -5.16 -5.13
C ALA A 126 7.44 -4.78 -5.27
N LEU A 127 6.81 -4.36 -4.17
CA LEU A 127 5.41 -3.92 -4.17
C LEU A 127 5.20 -2.66 -5.03
N GLU A 128 6.14 -1.72 -4.99
CA GLU A 128 6.13 -0.54 -5.86
C GLU A 128 6.22 -0.91 -7.34
N LYS A 129 7.12 -1.84 -7.70
CA LYS A 129 7.24 -2.33 -9.08
C LYS A 129 5.97 -3.06 -9.53
N GLU A 130 5.38 -3.88 -8.68
CA GLU A 130 4.11 -4.56 -8.96
C GLU A 130 2.98 -3.55 -9.20
N LEU A 131 2.90 -2.49 -8.38
CA LEU A 131 1.97 -1.39 -8.56
C LEU A 131 2.19 -0.68 -9.90
N GLY A 132 3.44 -0.32 -10.22
CA GLY A 132 3.79 0.29 -11.50
C GLY A 132 3.45 -0.61 -12.70
N SER A 133 3.68 -1.92 -12.60
CA SER A 133 3.28 -2.87 -13.65
C SER A 133 1.77 -2.95 -13.81
N LYS A 134 0.99 -2.92 -12.72
CA LYS A 134 -0.48 -2.92 -12.83
C LYS A 134 -1.01 -1.66 -13.52
N VAL A 135 -0.39 -0.52 -13.25
CA VAL A 135 -0.68 0.75 -13.91
C VAL A 135 -0.32 0.70 -15.41
N ASN A 136 0.82 0.09 -15.76
CA ASN A 136 1.31 0.03 -17.14
C ASN A 136 0.68 -1.09 -17.98
N SER A 137 0.19 -2.16 -17.36
CA SER A 137 -0.40 -3.33 -18.05
C SER A 137 -1.92 -3.25 -18.20
N ALA A 138 -2.58 -2.19 -17.71
CA ALA A 138 -3.97 -1.95 -18.07
C ALA A 138 -4.02 -1.53 -19.54
N ALA A 139 -4.58 -2.35 -20.41
CA ALA A 139 -4.85 -1.96 -21.79
C ALA A 139 -5.64 -0.63 -21.78
N PRO A 140 -5.37 0.31 -22.72
CA PRO A 140 -6.11 1.55 -22.81
C PRO A 140 -7.60 1.27 -22.79
N LEU A 141 -8.33 1.94 -21.90
CA LEU A 141 -9.78 1.79 -21.79
C LEU A 141 -10.42 2.07 -23.16
N PRO A 142 -11.46 1.33 -23.58
CA PRO A 142 -12.08 1.58 -24.88
C PRO A 142 -12.67 2.99 -24.91
N ALA A 143 -12.61 3.66 -26.06
CA ALA A 143 -13.16 5.01 -26.21
C ALA A 143 -14.65 5.11 -25.78
N SER A 144 -15.40 4.02 -25.91
CA SER A 144 -16.80 3.90 -25.47
C SER A 144 -16.98 4.11 -23.95
N ALA A 145 -15.93 3.89 -23.15
CA ALA A 145 -15.95 4.16 -21.71
C ALA A 145 -16.08 5.66 -21.40
N PHE A 146 -15.71 6.54 -22.34
CA PHE A 146 -15.69 8.00 -22.13
C PHE A 146 -16.74 8.73 -22.99
N ILE A 147 -16.95 8.30 -24.24
CA ILE A 147 -17.82 9.00 -25.18
C ILE A 147 -19.25 9.11 -24.62
N GLY A 148 -19.82 10.31 -24.58
CA GLY A 148 -21.18 10.53 -24.08
C GLY A 148 -21.36 11.91 -23.43
N ARG A 149 -22.51 12.09 -22.78
CA ARG A 149 -22.83 13.28 -21.98
C ARG A 149 -22.91 12.88 -20.51
N TRP A 150 -22.22 13.62 -19.67
CA TRP A 150 -22.06 13.35 -18.25
C TRP A 150 -22.41 14.61 -17.45
N ARG A 151 -23.04 14.46 -16.28
CA ARG A 151 -23.45 15.60 -15.42
C ARG A 151 -22.81 15.49 -14.03
N GLY A 152 -22.21 16.56 -13.53
CA GLY A 152 -21.45 16.56 -12.27
C GLY A 152 -22.21 17.04 -11.03
N GLY A 153 -23.37 17.67 -11.22
CA GLY A 153 -24.09 18.40 -10.17
C GLY A 153 -23.91 19.91 -10.36
N ASP A 154 -24.81 20.69 -9.77
CA ASP A 154 -24.75 22.17 -9.78
C ASP A 154 -24.58 22.79 -11.18
N GLY A 155 -25.16 22.17 -12.22
CA GLY A 155 -25.07 22.65 -13.60
C GLY A 155 -23.82 22.25 -14.38
N THR A 156 -22.82 21.61 -13.75
CA THR A 156 -21.59 21.16 -14.42
C THR A 156 -21.83 19.99 -15.37
N VAL A 157 -21.13 20.00 -16.51
CA VAL A 157 -21.29 19.00 -17.57
C VAL A 157 -19.95 18.65 -18.23
N MET A 158 -19.85 17.41 -18.69
CA MET A 158 -18.75 16.95 -19.54
C MET A 158 -19.35 16.18 -20.71
N LYS A 159 -19.07 16.62 -21.93
CA LYS A 159 -19.46 15.93 -23.16
C LYS A 159 -18.20 15.48 -23.89
N ILE A 160 -18.13 14.20 -24.20
CA ILE A 160 -16.97 13.60 -24.85
C ILE A 160 -17.41 13.00 -26.17
N THR A 161 -16.72 13.37 -27.25
CA THR A 161 -17.00 12.90 -28.62
C THR A 161 -15.71 12.46 -29.30
N ARG A 162 -15.82 11.53 -30.25
CA ARG A 162 -14.66 11.10 -31.05
C ARG A 162 -14.22 12.22 -32.01
N GLN A 163 -12.92 12.45 -32.12
CA GLN A 163 -12.30 13.39 -33.06
C GLN A 163 -11.03 12.75 -33.65
N GLY A 164 -11.19 12.08 -34.79
CA GLY A 164 -10.11 11.25 -35.35
C GLY A 164 -9.69 10.16 -34.36
N ASP A 165 -8.39 10.09 -34.08
CA ASP A 165 -7.80 9.14 -33.13
C ASP A 165 -7.87 9.62 -31.66
N SER A 166 -8.25 10.88 -31.43
CA SER A 166 -8.38 11.48 -30.11
C SER A 166 -9.86 11.65 -29.70
N LEU A 167 -10.08 12.08 -28.46
CA LEU A 167 -11.41 12.48 -27.98
C LEU A 167 -11.46 13.99 -27.76
N LEU A 168 -12.52 14.63 -28.23
CA LEU A 168 -12.84 16.02 -27.89
C LEU A 168 -13.68 16.04 -26.62
N ILE A 169 -13.23 16.80 -25.63
CA ILE A 169 -13.87 17.00 -24.33
C ILE A 169 -14.41 18.43 -24.30
N ASP A 170 -15.73 18.58 -24.27
CA ASP A 170 -16.43 19.84 -24.06
C ASP A 170 -16.91 19.85 -22.61
N ASN A 171 -16.22 20.61 -21.75
CA ASN A 171 -16.37 20.54 -20.31
C ASN A 171 -16.69 21.90 -19.70
N GLN A 172 -17.70 21.92 -18.84
CA GLN A 172 -18.05 22.99 -17.93
C GLN A 172 -17.89 22.45 -16.51
N TRP A 173 -16.81 22.85 -15.83
CA TRP A 173 -16.42 22.35 -14.50
C TRP A 173 -16.80 23.32 -13.37
N GLY A 174 -17.45 24.44 -13.69
CA GLY A 174 -18.04 25.36 -12.74
C GLY A 174 -19.03 26.30 -13.39
N LEU A 175 -19.50 27.28 -12.60
CA LEU A 175 -20.54 28.23 -13.01
C LEU A 175 -19.97 29.56 -13.50
N ASP A 176 -18.70 29.84 -13.22
CA ASP A 176 -18.04 31.06 -13.66
C ASP A 176 -17.76 31.02 -15.16
N ALA A 177 -17.69 32.21 -15.77
CA ALA A 177 -17.59 32.36 -17.22
C ALA A 177 -16.32 31.75 -17.81
N ASP A 178 -15.27 31.57 -17.04
CA ASP A 178 -13.99 30.95 -17.46
C ASP A 178 -13.91 29.46 -17.11
N MET A 179 -14.91 28.90 -16.42
CA MET A 179 -14.94 27.50 -16.00
C MET A 179 -15.60 26.57 -17.04
N HIS A 180 -15.35 26.86 -18.32
CA HIS A 180 -15.78 26.03 -19.43
C HIS A 180 -14.77 26.07 -20.59
N GLY A 181 -14.71 25.01 -21.39
CA GLY A 181 -13.74 24.92 -22.48
C GLY A 181 -13.77 23.60 -23.24
N LYS A 182 -13.01 23.56 -24.34
CA LYS A 182 -12.83 22.37 -25.17
C LYS A 182 -11.38 21.91 -25.13
N PHE A 183 -11.19 20.62 -24.91
CA PHE A 183 -9.88 20.01 -24.73
C PHE A 183 -9.75 18.76 -25.60
N VAL A 184 -8.54 18.51 -26.10
CA VAL A 184 -8.23 17.26 -26.78
C VAL A 184 -7.67 16.29 -25.73
N GLY A 185 -8.31 15.12 -25.64
CA GLY A 185 -7.92 14.07 -24.73
C GLY A 185 -7.34 12.85 -25.44
N THR A 186 -6.33 12.25 -24.82
CA THR A 186 -5.71 11.01 -25.24
C THR A 186 -6.01 9.91 -24.23
N ILE A 187 -6.48 8.77 -24.72
CA ILE A 187 -6.72 7.60 -23.88
C ILE A 187 -5.37 6.98 -23.52
N THR A 188 -5.12 6.80 -22.23
CA THR A 188 -3.99 6.04 -21.70
C THR A 188 -4.50 4.86 -20.87
N SER A 189 -3.57 4.06 -20.34
CA SER A 189 -3.88 3.02 -19.35
C SER A 189 -4.50 3.59 -18.07
N ASP A 190 -4.16 4.83 -17.72
CA ASP A 190 -4.64 5.53 -16.52
C ASP A 190 -6.03 6.13 -16.67
N GLY A 191 -6.52 6.36 -17.89
CA GLY A 191 -7.76 7.11 -18.14
C GLY A 191 -7.67 8.00 -19.37
N LEU A 192 -8.61 8.92 -19.52
CA LEU A 192 -8.58 9.95 -20.55
C LEU A 192 -7.81 11.18 -20.03
N ARG A 193 -6.60 11.40 -20.55
CA ARG A 193 -5.73 12.53 -20.16
C ARG A 193 -5.93 13.72 -21.06
N PHE A 194 -6.02 14.91 -20.49
CA PHE A 194 -6.12 16.18 -21.22
C PHE A 194 -5.52 17.32 -20.39
N GLU A 195 -5.08 18.38 -21.04
CA GLU A 195 -4.54 19.55 -20.37
C GLU A 195 -5.65 20.60 -20.17
N ARG A 196 -5.86 21.06 -18.94
CA ARG A 196 -6.79 22.14 -18.59
C ARG A 196 -6.06 23.14 -17.68
N ASN A 197 -5.98 24.40 -18.10
CA ASN A 197 -5.30 25.48 -17.36
C ASN A 197 -3.82 25.16 -17.01
N GLY A 198 -3.08 24.53 -17.92
CA GLY A 198 -1.69 24.11 -17.68
C GLY A 198 -1.53 22.89 -16.77
N VAL A 199 -2.63 22.30 -16.31
CA VAL A 199 -2.64 21.09 -15.47
C VAL A 199 -3.03 19.89 -16.34
N MET A 200 -2.23 18.83 -16.26
CA MET A 200 -2.55 17.55 -16.88
C MET A 200 -3.58 16.79 -16.03
N GLU A 201 -4.85 16.92 -16.41
CA GLU A 201 -5.96 16.22 -15.78
C GLU A 201 -6.07 14.78 -16.30
N THR A 202 -6.73 13.91 -15.52
CA THR A 202 -7.04 12.54 -15.95
C THR A 202 -8.43 12.14 -15.49
N VAL A 203 -9.30 11.87 -16.46
CA VAL A 203 -10.66 11.38 -16.22
C VAL A 203 -10.67 9.85 -16.22
N ARG A 204 -11.30 9.24 -15.21
CA ARG A 204 -11.39 7.78 -15.05
C ARG A 204 -12.83 7.32 -14.87
N PRO A 205 -13.25 6.19 -15.47
CA PRO A 205 -14.50 5.54 -15.08
C PRO A 205 -14.49 5.20 -13.59
N GLY A 206 -15.60 5.43 -12.90
CA GLY A 206 -15.70 5.25 -11.45
C GLY A 206 -17.13 5.31 -10.95
N MET A 207 -17.26 5.34 -9.62
CA MET A 207 -18.55 5.46 -8.93
C MET A 207 -18.73 6.89 -8.44
N GLY A 208 -19.97 7.37 -8.40
CA GLY A 208 -20.25 8.70 -7.88
C GLY A 208 -19.95 8.83 -6.39
N ASP A 209 -19.96 7.72 -5.63
CA ASP A 209 -19.58 7.68 -4.22
C ASP A 209 -18.09 7.95 -3.97
N SER A 210 -17.22 7.85 -4.99
CA SER A 210 -15.81 8.25 -4.85
C SER A 210 -15.59 9.76 -4.99
N VAL A 211 -16.64 10.51 -5.36
CA VAL A 211 -16.61 11.96 -5.50
C VAL A 211 -17.35 12.59 -4.33
N ASN A 212 -16.75 13.61 -3.73
CA ASN A 212 -17.28 14.40 -2.63
C ASN A 212 -18.39 15.37 -3.11
N ARG A 213 -19.41 14.82 -3.78
CA ARG A 213 -20.54 15.55 -4.36
C ARG A 213 -21.81 14.77 -4.07
N SER A 214 -22.71 15.35 -3.27
CA SER A 214 -23.99 14.73 -2.90
C SER A 214 -24.83 14.35 -4.12
N ALA A 215 -24.79 15.18 -5.18
CA ALA A 215 -25.49 14.94 -6.44
C ALA A 215 -25.09 13.65 -7.16
N LEU A 216 -23.92 13.10 -6.85
CA LEU A 216 -23.37 11.90 -7.50
C LEU A 216 -23.52 10.63 -6.64
N ARG A 217 -23.93 10.76 -5.38
CA ARG A 217 -24.03 9.64 -4.44
C ARG A 217 -24.92 8.52 -4.99
N GLY A 218 -24.45 7.28 -4.88
CA GLY A 218 -25.12 6.06 -5.33
C GLY A 218 -25.06 5.80 -6.84
N LYS A 219 -24.53 6.73 -7.65
CA LYS A 219 -24.41 6.53 -9.10
C LYS A 219 -23.22 5.62 -9.44
N LYS A 220 -23.41 4.75 -10.43
CA LYS A 220 -22.44 3.69 -10.78
C LYS A 220 -21.73 3.91 -12.11
N ASP A 221 -22.29 4.73 -13.00
CA ASP A 221 -21.72 5.05 -14.31
C ASP A 221 -21.26 6.51 -14.31
N CYS A 222 -20.02 6.71 -13.87
CA CYS A 222 -19.43 8.03 -13.68
C CYS A 222 -18.03 8.13 -14.24
N LEU A 223 -17.64 9.35 -14.54
CA LEU A 223 -16.30 9.81 -14.84
C LEU A 223 -15.80 10.65 -13.66
N VAL A 224 -14.63 10.30 -13.12
CA VAL A 224 -14.02 10.93 -11.95
C VAL A 224 -12.74 11.63 -12.40
N VAL A 225 -12.64 12.93 -12.12
CA VAL A 225 -11.43 13.74 -12.38
C VAL A 225 -10.58 13.79 -11.11
N SER A 226 -11.23 14.08 -9.98
CA SER A 226 -10.60 14.18 -8.67
C SER A 226 -11.56 13.72 -7.57
N ARG A 227 -11.15 13.83 -6.30
CA ARG A 227 -12.06 13.59 -5.18
C ARG A 227 -13.21 14.60 -5.11
N ASP A 228 -13.08 15.78 -5.72
CA ASP A 228 -14.07 16.86 -5.61
C ASP A 228 -14.75 17.21 -6.96
N GLU A 229 -14.36 16.50 -8.03
CA GLU A 229 -14.89 16.67 -9.39
C GLU A 229 -15.18 15.31 -10.05
N GLY A 230 -16.42 15.14 -10.53
CA GLY A 230 -16.83 14.01 -11.34
C GLY A 230 -18.17 14.25 -12.02
N TYR A 231 -18.55 13.36 -12.93
CA TYR A 231 -19.71 13.49 -13.80
C TYR A 231 -20.34 12.13 -14.07
N CYS A 232 -21.65 11.97 -13.92
CA CYS A 232 -22.32 10.68 -14.11
C CYS A 232 -23.35 10.70 -15.24
N ARG A 233 -23.64 9.53 -15.81
CA ARG A 233 -24.81 9.29 -16.67
C ARG A 233 -26.07 9.05 -15.82
N TYR A 234 -27.23 9.22 -16.45
CA TYR A 234 -28.54 8.86 -15.90
C TYR A 234 -29.04 7.64 -16.65
#